data_AF-A0A7S0LDA5-F1
#
_entry.id   AF-A0A7S0LDA5-F1
#
_cell.length_a   1.000
_cell.length_b   1.000
_cell.length_c   1.000
_cell.angle_alpha   90.00
_cell.angle_beta   90.00
_cell.angle_gamma   90.00
#
_symmetry.space_group_name_H-M   'P 1'
#
loop_
_entity.id
_entity.type
_entity.pdbx_description
1 polymer ?
#
loop_
_entity_poly.entity_id
_entity_poly.type
_entity_poly.pdbx_seq_one_letter_code
_entity_poly.pdbx_strand_id
1 'polypeptide(L)'
;NLPFKIIPIVNEIGRSRVEYEIKMNGAFSAKLFATNVIMKIPTPKNAAKCKILTKQGKAKYQPENNLILWKIKKFPGDASVEFKAEVKLIASMDEKAWSRPPIEMEFQVPMFTASGLHVR
;
A
#
# COMPACT_ATOMS: atom_id res chain seq x y z
N ASN A 1 -18.46 -8.41 -3.02
CA ASN A 1 -17.10 -8.78 -3.52
C ASN A 1 -16.25 -7.52 -3.48
N LEU A 2 -15.07 -7.53 -2.86
CA LEU A 2 -14.21 -6.33 -2.80
C LEU A 2 -13.33 -6.27 -4.06
N PRO A 3 -13.18 -5.11 -4.71
CA PRO A 3 -12.43 -4.99 -5.96
C PRO A 3 -10.91 -5.15 -5.78
N PHE A 4 -10.39 -5.02 -4.55
CA PHE A 4 -8.99 -5.21 -4.26
C PHE A 4 -8.79 -6.16 -3.08
N LYS A 5 -7.82 -7.06 -3.21
CA LYS A 5 -7.31 -7.90 -2.13
C LYS A 5 -5.87 -7.52 -1.85
N ILE A 6 -5.63 -7.01 -0.65
CA ILE A 6 -4.31 -6.57 -0.18
C ILE A 6 -3.74 -7.61 0.78
N ILE A 7 -2.49 -8.01 0.56
CA ILE A 7 -1.75 -8.96 1.39
C ILE A 7 -0.46 -8.26 1.84
N PRO A 8 -0.45 -7.64 3.03
CA PRO A 8 0.74 -7.01 3.57
C PRO A 8 1.56 -7.98 4.41
N ILE A 9 2.87 -7.92 4.25
CA ILE A 9 3.88 -8.56 5.09
C ILE A 9 4.78 -7.44 5.60
N VAL A 10 4.90 -7.34 6.92
CA VAL A 10 5.72 -6.33 7.59
C VAL A 10 6.65 -7.04 8.57
N ASN A 11 7.95 -6.97 8.30
CA ASN A 11 8.98 -7.60 9.10
C ASN A 11 9.83 -6.54 9.81
N GLU A 12 9.92 -6.61 11.13
CA GLU A 12 10.81 -5.77 11.92
C GLU A 12 12.12 -6.52 12.12
N ILE A 13 13.21 -5.98 11.57
CA ILE A 13 14.55 -6.57 11.66
C ILE A 13 15.31 -5.84 12.76
N GLY A 14 15.32 -6.45 13.95
CA GLY A 14 15.90 -5.85 15.15
C GLY A 14 15.19 -4.54 15.50
N ARG A 15 15.97 -3.50 15.81
CA ARG A 15 15.46 -2.16 16.19
C ARG A 15 15.77 -1.07 15.14
N SER A 16 16.40 -1.43 14.03
CA SER A 16 16.99 -0.46 13.08
C SER A 16 16.35 -0.49 11.69
N ARG A 17 15.48 -1.47 11.40
CA ARG A 17 14.92 -1.64 10.06
C ARG A 17 13.54 -2.27 10.09
N VAL A 18 12.66 -1.78 9.22
CA VAL A 18 11.38 -2.41 8.88
C VAL A 18 11.35 -2.69 7.38
N GLU A 19 10.96 -3.91 7.02
CA GLU A 19 10.77 -4.30 5.63
C GLU A 19 9.29 -4.52 5.35
N TYR A 20 8.83 -3.95 4.23
CA TYR A 20 7.47 -4.07 3.74
C TYR A 20 7.49 -4.88 2.45
N GLU A 21 6.61 -5.86 2.38
CA GLU A 21 6.25 -6.54 1.15
C GLU A 21 4.74 -6.56 1.05
N ILE A 22 4.19 -5.83 0.08
CA ILE A 22 2.75 -5.68 -0.08
C ILE A 22 2.37 -6.17 -1.47
N LYS A 23 1.47 -7.15 -1.50
CA LYS A 23 0.86 -7.66 -2.73
C LYS A 23 -0.56 -7.14 -2.85
N MET A 24 -0.87 -6.55 -3.99
CA MET A 24 -2.19 -6.03 -4.32
C MET A 24 -2.74 -6.75 -5.53
N ASN A 25 -3.93 -7.34 -5.39
CA ASN A 25 -4.62 -8.09 -6.45
C ASN A 25 -5.94 -7.40 -6.81
N GLY A 26 -6.17 -7.14 -8.09
CA GLY A 26 -7.44 -6.59 -8.58
C GLY A 26 -8.47 -7.68 -8.81
N ALA A 27 -9.42 -7.86 -7.89
CA ALA A 27 -10.46 -8.90 -7.94
C ALA A 27 -11.71 -8.43 -8.73
N PHE A 28 -11.49 -7.87 -9.92
CA PHE A 28 -12.52 -7.45 -10.87
C PHE A 28 -12.14 -7.88 -12.28
N SER A 29 -13.09 -7.78 -13.22
CA SER A 29 -12.91 -8.27 -14.60
C SER A 29 -11.63 -7.73 -15.25
N ALA A 30 -10.87 -8.61 -15.89
CA ALA A 30 -9.68 -8.26 -16.68
C ALA A 30 -9.94 -7.24 -17.81
N LYS A 31 -11.22 -7.05 -18.21
CA LYS A 31 -11.64 -6.05 -19.21
C LYS A 31 -11.72 -4.63 -18.64
N LEU A 32 -11.75 -4.49 -17.31
CA LEU A 32 -11.86 -3.21 -16.62
C LEU A 32 -10.50 -2.77 -16.06
N PHE A 33 -10.41 -1.50 -15.71
CA PHE A 33 -9.27 -0.92 -15.04
C PHE A 33 -9.72 -0.05 -13.89
N ALA A 34 -9.04 -0.15 -12.75
CA ALA A 34 -9.18 0.84 -11.69
C ALA A 34 -8.30 2.06 -11.99
N THR A 35 -8.79 3.24 -11.64
CA THR A 35 -8.09 4.52 -11.76
C THR A 35 -7.86 5.13 -10.39
N ASN A 36 -6.92 6.08 -10.32
CA ASN A 36 -6.57 6.79 -9.09
C ASN A 36 -6.34 5.85 -7.89
N VAL A 37 -5.62 4.75 -8.12
CA VAL A 37 -5.31 3.79 -7.06
C VAL A 37 -4.19 4.39 -6.21
N ILE A 38 -4.50 4.68 -4.95
CA ILE A 38 -3.59 5.26 -3.97
C ILE A 38 -3.59 4.37 -2.75
N MET A 39 -2.40 3.91 -2.34
CA MET A 39 -2.20 3.18 -1.10
C MET A 39 -1.35 4.02 -0.15
N LYS A 40 -1.82 4.17 1.09
CA LYS A 40 -1.11 4.87 2.16
C LYS A 40 -0.57 3.81 3.11
N ILE A 41 0.74 3.60 3.05
CA ILE A 41 1.44 2.59 3.84
C ILE A 41 2.07 3.32 5.02
N PRO A 42 1.60 3.11 6.26
CA PRO A 42 2.17 3.81 7.39
C PRO A 42 3.59 3.32 7.69
N THR A 43 4.39 4.21 8.24
CA THR A 43 5.76 3.95 8.68
C THR A 43 5.92 4.32 10.16
N PRO A 44 6.89 3.73 10.89
CA PRO A 44 7.21 4.13 12.24
C PRO A 44 7.59 5.60 12.33
N LYS A 45 7.31 6.23 13.48
CA LYS A 45 7.64 7.66 13.72
C LYS A 45 9.14 7.95 13.70
N ASN A 46 9.97 6.95 13.96
CA ASN A 46 11.43 7.04 13.92
C ASN A 46 12.03 6.65 12.55
N ALA A 47 11.21 6.62 11.49
CA ALA A 47 11.66 6.34 10.14
C ALA A 47 12.56 7.47 9.59
N ALA A 48 13.80 7.13 9.29
CA ALA A 48 14.83 8.07 8.83
C ALA A 48 14.95 8.09 7.31
N LYS A 49 14.98 6.91 6.70
CA LYS A 49 15.18 6.75 5.26
C LYS A 49 14.41 5.56 4.74
N CYS A 50 13.72 5.76 3.64
CA CYS A 50 12.91 4.73 2.97
C CYS A 50 13.51 4.44 1.60
N LYS A 51 13.90 3.19 1.35
CA LYS A 51 14.29 2.69 0.03
C LYS A 51 13.10 1.90 -0.53
N ILE A 52 12.52 2.42 -1.60
CA ILE A 52 11.30 1.86 -2.19
C ILE A 52 11.63 1.17 -3.51
N LEU A 53 11.06 -0.01 -3.72
CA LEU A 53 11.13 -0.79 -4.95
C LEU A 53 9.71 -1.13 -5.40
N THR A 54 9.30 -0.57 -6.53
CA THR A 54 8.03 -0.91 -7.16
C THR A 54 8.20 -0.97 -8.68
N LYS A 55 7.52 -1.94 -9.30
CA LYS A 55 7.50 -2.10 -10.76
C LYS A 55 6.34 -1.35 -11.42
N GLN A 56 5.33 -0.96 -10.65
CA GLN A 56 4.11 -0.34 -11.14
C GLN A 56 3.76 0.93 -10.36
N GLY A 57 3.37 1.96 -11.09
CA GLY A 57 3.07 3.27 -10.48
C GLY A 57 4.30 3.98 -9.93
N LYS A 58 4.07 4.94 -9.02
CA LYS A 58 5.10 5.74 -8.36
C LYS A 58 4.85 5.75 -6.87
N ALA A 59 5.90 5.62 -6.09
CA ALA A 59 5.82 5.67 -4.64
C ALA A 59 6.77 6.72 -4.08
N LYS A 60 6.33 7.42 -3.03
CA LYS A 60 7.10 8.46 -2.36
C LYS A 60 6.91 8.37 -0.85
N TYR A 61 8.00 8.47 -0.10
CA TYR A 61 7.96 8.62 1.35
C TYR A 61 7.61 10.06 1.73
N GLN A 62 6.67 10.21 2.67
CA GLN A 62 6.16 11.45 3.23
C GLN A 62 6.44 11.46 4.74
N PRO A 63 7.62 11.94 5.18
CA PRO A 63 7.98 11.97 6.59
C PRO A 63 7.02 12.82 7.43
N GLU A 64 6.45 13.89 6.86
CA GLU A 64 5.49 14.77 7.53
C GLU A 64 4.25 14.03 8.04
N ASN A 65 3.85 12.97 7.34
CA ASN A 65 2.67 12.17 7.65
C ASN A 65 3.04 10.74 8.12
N ASN A 66 4.33 10.44 8.27
CA ASN A 66 4.86 9.12 8.59
C ASN A 66 4.29 8.02 7.68
N LEU A 67 4.22 8.26 6.37
CA LEU A 67 3.65 7.28 5.43
C LEU A 67 4.43 7.22 4.12
N ILE A 68 4.29 6.10 3.43
CA ILE A 68 4.68 5.94 2.03
C ILE A 68 3.41 5.96 1.20
N LEU A 69 3.35 6.89 0.25
CA LEU A 69 2.24 7.04 -0.67
C LEU A 69 2.59 6.33 -1.98
N TRP A 70 1.88 5.26 -2.30
CA TRP A 70 2.04 4.53 -3.56
C TRP A 70 0.84 4.77 -4.47
N LYS A 71 1.09 5.39 -5.62
CA LYS A 71 0.06 5.76 -6.61
C LYS A 71 0.23 4.97 -7.90
N ILE A 72 -0.84 4.32 -8.35
CA ILE A 72 -0.94 3.64 -9.64
C ILE A 72 -2.06 4.31 -10.44
N LYS A 73 -1.71 4.93 -11.58
CA LYS A 73 -2.69 5.66 -12.40
C LYS A 73 -3.79 4.76 -12.95
N LYS A 74 -3.41 3.56 -13.42
CA LYS A 74 -4.29 2.59 -14.06
C LYS A 74 -3.88 1.18 -13.62
N PHE A 75 -4.79 0.46 -12.99
CA PHE A 75 -4.56 -0.89 -12.48
C PHE A 75 -5.45 -1.88 -13.26
N PRO A 76 -4.87 -2.89 -13.94
CA PRO A 76 -5.64 -3.89 -14.68
C PRO A 76 -6.38 -4.86 -13.75
N GLY A 77 -7.63 -5.20 -14.09
CA GLY A 77 -8.35 -6.28 -13.41
C GLY A 77 -7.65 -7.63 -13.58
N ASP A 78 -7.87 -8.54 -12.64
CA ASP A 78 -7.24 -9.86 -12.57
C ASP A 78 -5.70 -9.84 -12.56
N ALA A 79 -5.11 -8.69 -12.24
CA ALA A 79 -3.66 -8.53 -12.13
C ALA A 79 -3.20 -8.45 -10.67
N SER A 80 -1.96 -8.87 -10.45
CA SER A 80 -1.25 -8.72 -9.19
C SER A 80 -0.05 -7.80 -9.39
N VAL A 81 0.17 -6.90 -8.44
CA VAL A 81 1.37 -6.06 -8.38
C VAL A 81 1.95 -6.11 -6.97
N GLU A 82 3.27 -5.96 -6.91
CA GLU A 82 4.02 -6.01 -5.67
C GLU A 82 4.74 -4.70 -5.42
N PHE A 83 4.77 -4.34 -4.15
CA PHE A 83 5.52 -3.22 -3.60
C PHE A 83 6.45 -3.73 -2.52
N LYS A 84 7.72 -3.34 -2.59
CA LYS A 84 8.71 -3.63 -1.55
C LYS A 84 9.32 -2.33 -1.04
N ALA A 85 9.53 -2.21 0.27
CA ALA A 85 10.26 -1.09 0.83
C ALA A 85 11.10 -1.51 2.04
N GLU A 86 12.29 -0.92 2.15
CA GLU A 86 13.14 -1.00 3.34
C GLU A 86 13.12 0.37 4.02
N VAL A 87 12.71 0.42 5.28
CA VAL A 87 12.68 1.63 6.09
C VAL A 87 13.71 1.51 7.20
N LYS A 88 14.71 2.39 7.18
CA LYS A 88 15.70 2.50 8.25
C LYS A 88 15.16 3.34 9.39
N LEU A 89 15.30 2.84 10.60
CA LEU A 89 14.88 3.48 11.83
C LEU A 89 16.08 4.13 12.53
N ILE A 90 15.86 5.29 13.13
CA ILE A 90 16.79 5.85 14.11
C ILE A 90 16.47 5.24 15.48
N ALA A 91 17.51 4.98 16.27
CA ALA A 91 17.36 4.55 17.65
C ALA A 91 16.49 5.56 18.41
N SER A 92 15.36 5.09 18.94
CA SER A 92 14.51 5.86 19.84
C SER A 92 14.72 5.36 21.26
N MET A 93 14.66 6.26 22.23
CA MET A 93 14.67 5.91 23.66
C MET A 93 13.31 5.34 24.12
N ASP A 94 12.24 5.51 23.32
CA ASP A 94 10.95 4.90 23.59
C ASP A 94 10.97 3.40 23.25
N GLU A 95 10.77 2.55 24.26
CA GLU A 95 10.61 1.09 24.08
C GLU A 95 9.22 0.68 23.57
N LYS A 96 8.37 1.63 23.17
CA LYS A 96 7.03 1.30 22.68
C LYS A 96 7.10 0.62 21.31
N ALA A 97 6.67 -0.64 21.28
CA ALA A 97 6.44 -1.38 20.05
C ALA A 97 5.52 -0.59 19.11
N TRP A 98 5.88 -0.54 17.83
CA TRP A 98 5.10 0.20 16.83
C TRP A 98 3.72 -0.44 16.66
N SER A 99 2.66 0.38 16.78
CA SER A 99 1.27 -0.10 16.76
C SER A 99 0.77 -0.54 15.38
N ARG A 100 1.61 -0.46 14.34
CA ARG A 100 1.32 -0.89 12.96
C ARG A 100 -0.10 -0.52 12.51
N PRO A 101 -0.39 0.79 12.32
CA PRO A 101 -1.72 1.22 11.92
C PRO A 101 -2.12 0.61 10.57
N PRO A 102 -3.44 0.53 10.28
CA PRO A 102 -3.93 -0.11 9.07
C PRO A 102 -3.43 0.60 7.80
N ILE A 103 -3.27 -0.18 6.73
CA ILE A 103 -2.97 0.35 5.39
C ILE A 103 -4.28 0.85 4.78
N GLU A 104 -4.32 2.12 4.39
CA GLU A 104 -5.48 2.70 3.72
C GLU A 104 -5.33 2.64 2.19
N MET A 105 -6.47 2.55 1.51
CA MET A 105 -6.52 2.50 0.05
C MET A 105 -7.66 3.36 -0.48
N GLU A 106 -7.37 4.16 -1.49
CA GLU A 106 -8.33 4.92 -2.28
C GLU A 106 -8.24 4.45 -3.73
N PHE A 107 -9.38 4.28 -4.39
CA PHE A 107 -9.42 3.86 -5.79
C PHE A 107 -10.77 4.22 -6.41
N GLN A 108 -10.80 4.20 -7.74
CA GLN A 108 -12.04 4.30 -8.52
C GLN A 108 -12.09 3.10 -9.46
N VAL A 109 -13.18 2.34 -9.46
CA VAL A 109 -13.43 1.30 -10.46
C VAL A 109 -14.67 1.69 -11.25
N PRO A 110 -14.54 2.16 -12.50
CA PRO A 110 -15.69 2.50 -13.33
C PRO A 110 -16.62 1.30 -13.49
N MET A 111 -17.94 1.56 -13.47
CA MET A 111 -18.99 0.57 -13.70
C MET A 111 -19.02 -0.62 -12.69
N PHE A 112 -18.22 -0.57 -11.63
CA PHE A 112 -18.29 -1.53 -10.53
C PHE A 112 -19.16 -0.95 -9.41
N THR A 113 -20.35 -1.53 -9.22
CA THR A 113 -21.20 -1.23 -8.07
C THR A 113 -20.81 -2.18 -6.94
N ALA A 114 -20.22 -1.67 -5.87
CA ALA A 114 -19.88 -2.50 -4.70
C ALA A 114 -21.13 -3.18 -4.08
N SER A 115 -22.31 -2.57 -4.28
CA SER A 115 -23.62 -3.10 -3.89
C SER A 115 -24.19 -4.17 -4.83
N GLY A 116 -23.62 -4.36 -6.03
CA GLY A 116 -24.19 -5.25 -7.04
C GLY A 116 -25.44 -4.72 -7.74
N LEU A 117 -25.81 -3.46 -7.52
CA LEU A 117 -26.94 -2.82 -8.20
C LEU A 117 -26.66 -2.74 -9.71
N HIS A 118 -27.58 -3.24 -10.52
CA HIS A 118 -27.54 -3.17 -11.98
C HIS A 118 -28.86 -2.59 -12.47
N VAL A 119 -28.79 -1.53 -13.28
CA VAL A 119 -29.97 -0.91 -13.90
C VAL A 119 -30.15 -1.53 -15.28
N ARG A 120 -31.33 -2.09 -15.55
CA ARG A 120 -31.77 -2.59 -16.86
C ARG A 120 -32.73 -1.61 -17.49
#